data_AF-A0A2V9BSM5-F1
#
_entry.id   AF-A0A2V9BSM5-F1
#
_cell.length_a   1.000
_cell.length_b   1.000
_cell.length_c   1.000
_cell.angle_alpha   90.00
_cell.angle_beta   90.00
_cell.angle_gamma   90.00
#
_symmetry.space_group_name_H-M   'P 1'
#
loop_
_entity.id
_entity.type
_entity.pdbx_description
1 polymer ?
#
loop_
_entity_poly.entity_id
_entity_poly.type
_entity_poly.pdbx_seq_one_letter_code
_entity_poly.pdbx_strand_id
1 'polypeptide(L)'
;MRYDFLVETYSTERIKVVSVWSEFRDADLEFRPHATDRRGRSVREQMVHQCVSENLWFRNMLGIEVAAPPLPAEETRLEFIKRYAEDSGKRLAVLREKSEAWWEDEVAFFDVKRSRAWVMVRRIAHTAHHRGQQMAMLRMLGRDLHSNYGPTADTGGLMQNHAPTVYSYPSLDALLRGESSGGAKSPVPGPGAKPPTERPDL
;
A
#
# COMPACT_ATOMS: atom_id res chain seq x y z
N MET A 1 6.67 -21.84 -9.46
CA MET A 1 5.91 -22.75 -8.57
C MET A 1 4.47 -22.26 -8.42
N ARG A 2 3.58 -23.12 -7.91
CA ARG A 2 2.12 -22.89 -7.84
C ARG A 2 1.70 -21.58 -7.15
N TYR A 3 2.49 -21.08 -6.21
CA TYR A 3 2.16 -19.91 -5.38
C TYR A 3 3.00 -18.65 -5.68
N ASP A 4 3.83 -18.66 -6.72
CA ASP A 4 4.70 -17.51 -7.06
C ASP A 4 3.89 -16.23 -7.27
N PHE A 5 2.69 -16.34 -7.83
CA PHE A 5 1.79 -15.20 -8.04
C PHE A 5 1.45 -14.47 -6.73
N LEU A 6 1.41 -15.14 -5.58
CA LEU A 6 1.20 -14.50 -4.27
C LEU A 6 2.42 -13.69 -3.84
N VAL A 7 3.62 -14.19 -4.14
CA VAL A 7 4.89 -13.52 -3.86
C VAL A 7 5.06 -12.31 -4.77
N GLU A 8 4.78 -12.45 -6.07
CA GLU A 8 4.78 -11.36 -7.05
C GLU A 8 3.74 -10.28 -6.69
N THR A 9 2.53 -10.71 -6.30
CA THR A 9 1.49 -9.79 -5.84
C THR A 9 1.98 -9.01 -4.62
N TYR A 10 2.49 -9.69 -3.59
CA TYR A 10 3.04 -9.00 -2.41
C TYR A 10 4.19 -8.05 -2.75
N SER A 11 5.08 -8.46 -3.66
CA SER A 11 6.20 -7.66 -4.14
C SER A 11 5.76 -6.32 -4.73
N THR A 12 4.64 -6.31 -5.46
CA THR A 12 4.09 -5.06 -6.02
C THR A 12 3.22 -4.30 -5.00
N GLU A 13 2.41 -4.99 -4.20
CA GLU A 13 1.53 -4.37 -3.21
C GLU A 13 2.30 -3.56 -2.15
N ARG A 14 3.47 -4.01 -1.71
CA ARG A 14 4.30 -3.23 -0.77
C ARG A 14 4.76 -1.89 -1.36
N ILE A 15 5.08 -1.86 -2.66
CA ILE A 15 5.50 -0.64 -3.36
C ILE A 15 4.29 0.30 -3.48
N LYS A 16 3.13 -0.24 -3.86
CA LYS A 16 1.88 0.50 -3.97
C LYS A 16 1.46 1.20 -2.66
N VAL A 17 1.73 0.58 -1.51
CA VAL A 17 1.50 1.20 -0.19
C VAL A 17 2.37 2.44 -0.03
N VAL A 18 3.69 2.32 -0.20
CA VAL A 18 4.60 3.45 0.00
C VAL A 18 4.47 4.52 -1.09
N SER A 19 4.05 4.15 -2.30
CA SER A 19 3.69 5.11 -3.34
C SER A 19 2.52 6.00 -2.91
N VAL A 20 1.47 5.44 -2.34
CA VAL A 20 0.34 6.23 -1.79
C VAL A 20 0.78 7.07 -0.60
N TRP A 21 1.62 6.52 0.29
CA TRP A 21 2.15 7.29 1.41
C TRP A 21 3.02 8.46 0.95
N SER A 22 3.68 8.32 -0.20
CA SER A 22 4.50 9.39 -0.77
C SER A 22 3.66 10.61 -1.17
N GLU A 23 2.37 10.45 -1.47
CA GLU A 23 1.47 11.51 -1.95
C GLU A 23 0.94 12.41 -0.82
N PHE A 24 1.01 11.96 0.43
CA PHE A 24 0.74 12.79 1.60
C PHE A 24 1.89 13.74 1.94
N ARG A 25 1.62 14.72 2.79
CA ARG A 25 2.60 15.57 3.48
C ARG A 25 2.54 15.29 4.98
N ASP A 26 3.57 15.66 5.74
CA ASP A 26 3.54 15.49 7.21
C ASP A 26 2.38 16.27 7.86
N ALA A 27 2.00 17.42 7.30
CA ALA A 27 0.83 18.18 7.74
C ALA A 27 -0.50 17.45 7.56
N ASP A 28 -0.55 16.40 6.72
CA ASP A 28 -1.76 15.62 6.47
C ASP A 28 -1.93 14.48 7.50
N LEU A 29 -0.91 14.18 8.33
CA LEU A 29 -0.89 13.00 9.20
C LEU A 29 -2.06 12.97 10.21
N GLU A 30 -2.50 14.13 10.68
CA GLU A 30 -3.62 14.24 11.61
C GLU A 30 -4.99 14.33 10.93
N PHE A 31 -5.02 14.42 9.60
CA PHE A 31 -6.29 14.50 8.86
C PHE A 31 -7.13 13.25 9.10
N ARG A 32 -8.40 13.47 9.44
CA ARG A 32 -9.46 12.45 9.54
C ARG A 32 -10.52 12.75 8.49
N PRO A 33 -11.15 11.72 7.86
CA PRO A 33 -12.23 11.95 6.90
C PRO A 33 -13.38 12.77 7.47
N HIS A 34 -13.66 12.60 8.77
CA HIS A 34 -14.62 13.40 9.51
C HIS A 34 -13.98 13.88 10.81
N ALA A 35 -13.92 15.19 11.02
CA ALA A 35 -13.11 15.82 12.07
C ALA A 35 -13.48 15.36 13.50
N THR A 36 -14.75 15.02 13.75
CA THR A 36 -15.24 14.63 15.07
C THR A 36 -15.63 13.15 15.18
N ASP A 37 -15.56 12.38 14.09
CA ASP A 37 -15.90 10.95 14.14
C ASP A 37 -14.71 10.14 14.65
N ARG A 38 -14.81 9.69 15.90
CA ARG A 38 -13.76 8.90 16.55
C ARG A 38 -13.62 7.47 16.03
N ARG A 39 -14.54 7.00 15.18
CA ARG A 39 -14.48 5.65 14.56
C ARG A 39 -13.52 5.61 13.37
N GLY A 40 -13.34 6.74 12.68
CA GLY A 40 -12.47 6.85 11.51
C GLY A 40 -11.02 7.10 11.90
N ARG A 41 -10.08 6.41 11.25
CA ARG A 41 -8.65 6.61 11.47
C ARG A 41 -8.14 7.90 10.79
N SER A 42 -7.18 8.57 11.42
CA SER A 42 -6.35 9.58 10.74
C SER A 42 -5.37 8.94 9.75
N VAL A 43 -4.70 9.76 8.93
CA VAL A 43 -3.65 9.26 8.00
C VAL A 43 -2.56 8.52 8.77
N ARG A 44 -2.05 9.10 9.86
CA ARG A 44 -1.05 8.45 10.73
C ARG A 44 -1.56 7.14 11.30
N GLU A 45 -2.78 7.12 11.81
CA GLU A 45 -3.37 5.89 12.38
C GLU A 45 -3.54 4.79 11.31
N GLN A 46 -3.78 5.15 10.05
CA GLN A 46 -3.77 4.18 8.94
C GLN A 46 -2.36 3.63 8.68
N MET A 47 -1.32 4.47 8.68
CA MET A 47 0.07 4.03 8.52
C MET A 47 0.51 3.12 9.66
N VAL A 48 0.21 3.50 10.91
CA VAL A 48 0.44 2.68 12.11
C VAL A 48 -0.28 1.34 11.98
N HIS A 49 -1.57 1.35 11.63
CA HIS A 49 -2.36 0.13 11.50
C HIS A 49 -1.78 -0.79 10.42
N GLN A 50 -1.39 -0.27 9.26
CA GLN A 50 -0.79 -1.11 8.21
C GLN A 50 0.52 -1.75 8.67
N CYS A 51 1.42 -0.99 9.30
CA CYS A 51 2.69 -1.50 9.80
C CYS A 51 2.49 -2.59 10.88
N VAL A 52 1.71 -2.27 11.91
CA VAL A 52 1.49 -3.16 13.06
C VAL A 52 0.70 -4.40 12.67
N SER A 53 -0.40 -4.22 11.92
CA SER A 53 -1.24 -5.33 11.47
C SER A 53 -0.46 -6.30 10.59
N GLU A 54 0.32 -5.79 9.63
CA GLU A 54 1.13 -6.66 8.77
C GLU A 54 2.17 -7.42 9.58
N ASN A 55 2.88 -6.76 10.49
CA ASN A 55 3.84 -7.41 11.37
C ASN A 55 3.22 -8.55 12.20
N LEU A 56 2.07 -8.29 12.83
CA LEU A 56 1.37 -9.30 13.64
C LEU A 56 0.90 -10.49 12.80
N TRP A 57 0.40 -10.27 11.58
CA TRP A 57 -0.02 -11.35 10.70
C TRP A 57 1.17 -12.20 10.25
N PHE A 58 2.25 -11.56 9.81
CA PHE A 58 3.45 -12.29 9.38
C PHE A 58 4.06 -13.10 10.52
N ARG A 59 4.17 -12.50 11.72
CA ARG A 59 4.74 -13.19 12.87
C ARG A 59 3.85 -14.32 13.38
N ASN A 60 2.58 -14.03 13.65
CA ASN A 60 1.71 -14.95 14.39
C ASN A 60 1.03 -16.00 13.49
N MET A 61 0.79 -15.68 12.21
CA MET A 61 0.06 -16.58 11.29
C MET A 61 0.99 -17.18 10.24
N LEU A 62 1.97 -16.43 9.73
CA LEU A 62 2.90 -16.94 8.71
C LEU A 62 4.22 -17.44 9.30
N GLY A 63 4.52 -17.17 10.58
CA GLY A 63 5.78 -17.57 11.19
C GLY A 63 7.00 -16.89 10.56
N ILE A 64 6.85 -15.64 10.11
CA ILE A 64 7.90 -14.82 9.51
C ILE A 64 8.11 -13.58 10.40
N GLU A 65 9.31 -13.47 10.96
CA GLU A 65 9.69 -12.35 11.84
C GLU A 65 10.85 -11.55 11.24
N VAL A 66 10.81 -10.24 11.44
CA VAL A 66 11.74 -9.27 10.86
C VAL A 66 12.75 -8.75 11.89
N ALA A 67 12.58 -9.14 13.16
CA ALA A 67 13.40 -8.76 14.32
C ALA A 67 13.60 -7.24 14.49
N ALA A 68 12.55 -6.46 14.17
CA ALA A 68 12.55 -5.01 14.33
C ALA A 68 11.19 -4.51 14.83
N PRO A 69 11.12 -3.35 15.53
CA PRO A 69 9.86 -2.70 15.83
C PRO A 69 9.11 -2.37 14.54
N PRO A 70 7.78 -2.60 14.46
CA PRO A 70 7.02 -2.34 13.25
C PRO A 70 6.84 -0.86 12.94
N LEU A 71 7.09 0.03 13.91
CA LEU A 71 6.93 1.47 13.76
C LEU A 71 8.31 2.16 13.71
N PRO A 72 8.43 3.29 12.97
CA PRO A 72 9.61 4.12 13.07
C PRO A 72 9.74 4.75 14.47
N ALA A 73 10.95 5.19 14.84
CA ALA A 73 11.17 5.90 16.10
C ALA A 73 10.51 7.30 16.08
N GLU A 74 10.52 7.95 14.92
CA GLU A 74 9.83 9.21 14.67
C GLU A 74 8.71 8.96 13.66
N GLU A 75 7.47 9.30 14.02
CA GLU A 75 6.28 9.05 13.19
C GLU A 75 6.07 10.14 12.11
N THR A 76 7.13 10.45 11.37
CA THR A 76 7.05 11.24 10.13
C THR A 76 6.67 10.34 8.96
N ARG A 77 6.07 10.92 7.93
CA ARG A 77 5.68 10.22 6.71
C ARG A 77 6.86 9.50 6.06
N LEU A 78 8.02 10.14 5.98
CA LEU A 78 9.22 9.54 5.38
C LEU A 78 9.72 8.36 6.19
N GLU A 79 9.73 8.46 7.52
CA GLU A 79 10.20 7.38 8.38
C GLU A 79 9.23 6.18 8.37
N PHE A 80 7.92 6.41 8.24
CA PHE A 80 6.97 5.32 7.95
C PHE A 80 7.29 4.62 6.62
N ILE A 81 7.54 5.38 5.55
CA ILE A 81 7.89 4.83 4.23
C ILE A 81 9.15 3.96 4.33
N LYS A 82 10.21 4.45 4.98
CA LYS A 82 11.47 3.71 5.15
C LYS A 82 11.26 2.43 5.95
N ARG A 83 10.62 2.52 7.12
CA ARG A 83 10.35 1.36 7.99
C ARG A 83 9.53 0.30 7.26
N TYR A 84 8.44 0.70 6.62
CA TYR A 84 7.58 -0.25 5.90
C TYR A 84 8.29 -0.88 4.69
N ALA A 85 9.05 -0.09 3.93
CA ALA A 85 9.82 -0.59 2.79
C ALA A 85 10.87 -1.63 3.22
N GLU A 86 11.60 -1.37 4.29
CA GLU A 86 12.60 -2.29 4.86
C GLU A 86 11.94 -3.58 5.34
N ASP A 87 10.91 -3.47 6.20
CA ASP A 87 10.30 -4.64 6.84
C ASP A 87 9.59 -5.54 5.83
N SER A 88 8.83 -4.95 4.91
CA SER A 88 8.17 -5.69 3.82
C SER A 88 9.17 -6.32 2.85
N GLY A 89 10.33 -5.69 2.65
CA GLY A 89 11.42 -6.25 1.85
C GLY A 89 12.00 -7.52 2.46
N LYS A 90 12.25 -7.52 3.77
CA LYS A 90 12.73 -8.70 4.51
C LYS A 90 11.69 -9.83 4.50
N ARG A 91 10.40 -9.51 4.68
CA ARG A 91 9.31 -10.49 4.53
C ARG A 91 9.27 -11.10 3.12
N LEU A 92 9.39 -10.27 2.08
CA LEU A 92 9.40 -10.71 0.70
C LEU A 92 10.56 -11.66 0.42
N ALA A 93 11.76 -11.37 0.92
CA ALA A 93 12.90 -12.26 0.78
C ALA A 93 12.61 -13.65 1.39
N VAL A 94 12.03 -13.71 2.59
CA VAL A 94 11.65 -14.98 3.22
C VAL A 94 10.55 -15.71 2.45
N LEU A 95 9.57 -15.00 1.90
CA LEU A 95 8.48 -15.60 1.12
C LEU A 95 8.97 -16.29 -0.16
N ARG A 96 10.01 -15.75 -0.81
CA ARG A 96 10.61 -16.33 -2.03
C ARG A 96 11.23 -17.71 -1.81
N GLU A 97 11.64 -18.01 -0.58
CA GLU A 97 12.27 -19.27 -0.22
C GLU A 97 11.28 -20.35 0.26
N LYS A 98 9.97 -20.03 0.31
CA LYS A 98 8.97 -20.97 0.85
C LYS A 98 8.54 -22.00 -0.20
N SER A 99 8.61 -23.28 0.19
CA SER A 99 8.12 -24.40 -0.61
C SER A 99 6.59 -24.43 -0.71
N GLU A 100 6.06 -25.15 -1.71
CA GLU A 100 4.62 -25.38 -1.85
C GLU A 100 4.01 -26.02 -0.59
N ALA A 101 4.70 -26.96 0.05
CA ALA A 101 4.24 -27.56 1.30
C ALA A 101 4.06 -26.54 2.44
N TRP A 102 4.90 -25.50 2.53
CA TRP A 102 4.73 -24.44 3.52
C TRP A 102 3.49 -23.58 3.25
N TRP A 103 3.19 -23.32 1.97
CA TRP A 103 2.01 -22.58 1.54
C TRP A 103 0.70 -23.33 1.80
N GLU A 104 0.74 -24.65 1.65
CA GLU A 104 -0.40 -25.56 1.82
C GLU A 104 -0.68 -25.90 3.29
N ASP A 105 0.32 -25.84 4.16
CA ASP A 105 0.18 -26.12 5.59
C ASP A 105 -0.77 -25.12 6.31
N GLU A 106 -1.51 -25.66 7.28
CA GLU A 106 -2.58 -24.95 7.98
C GLU A 106 -2.06 -24.22 9.22
N VAL A 107 -2.55 -23.00 9.39
CA VAL A 107 -2.26 -22.14 10.55
C VAL A 107 -3.55 -21.64 11.17
N ALA A 108 -3.47 -21.28 12.45
CA ALA A 108 -4.57 -20.60 13.11
C ALA A 108 -4.78 -19.22 12.48
N PHE A 109 -6.00 -18.96 12.03
CA PHE A 109 -6.50 -17.67 11.59
C PHE A 109 -7.69 -17.31 12.48
N PHE A 110 -7.40 -16.62 13.58
CA PHE A 110 -8.37 -16.41 14.67
C PHE A 110 -8.93 -17.75 15.20
N ASP A 111 -10.22 -17.99 15.04
CA ASP A 111 -10.96 -19.15 15.51
C ASP A 111 -11.02 -20.30 14.50
N VAL A 112 -10.47 -20.11 13.29
CA VAL A 112 -10.48 -21.13 12.23
C VAL A 112 -9.06 -21.52 11.80
N LYS A 113 -8.91 -22.71 11.19
CA LYS A 113 -7.68 -23.11 10.51
C LYS A 113 -7.76 -22.82 9.02
N ARG A 114 -6.69 -22.27 8.45
CA ARG A 114 -6.59 -21.97 7.01
C ARG A 114 -5.16 -22.18 6.53
N SER A 115 -4.99 -22.52 5.25
CA SER A 115 -3.66 -22.59 4.64
C SER A 115 -2.97 -21.22 4.66
N ARG A 116 -1.64 -21.21 4.71
CA ARG A 116 -0.86 -19.96 4.62
C ARG A 116 -1.12 -19.21 3.31
N ALA A 117 -1.35 -19.92 2.20
CA ALA A 117 -1.76 -19.32 0.94
C ALA A 117 -3.06 -18.52 1.08
N TRP A 118 -4.06 -19.07 1.76
CA TRP A 118 -5.32 -18.38 2.01
C TRP A 118 -5.13 -17.15 2.92
N VAL A 119 -4.33 -17.28 3.99
CA VAL A 119 -4.00 -16.16 4.87
C VAL A 119 -3.29 -15.04 4.11
N MET A 120 -2.40 -15.38 3.19
CA MET A 120 -1.68 -14.39 2.37
C MET A 120 -2.61 -13.62 1.44
N VAL A 121 -3.60 -14.29 0.81
CA VAL A 121 -4.64 -13.61 0.02
C VAL A 121 -5.40 -12.61 0.87
N ARG A 122 -5.79 -13.01 2.10
CA ARG A 122 -6.47 -12.09 3.03
C ARG A 122 -5.60 -10.92 3.44
N ARG A 123 -4.29 -11.15 3.63
CA ARG A 123 -3.32 -10.10 3.97
C ARG A 123 -3.20 -9.07 2.84
N ILE A 124 -3.11 -9.53 1.60
CA ILE A 124 -3.10 -8.68 0.40
C ILE A 124 -4.40 -7.87 0.30
N ALA A 125 -5.56 -8.51 0.45
CA ALA A 125 -6.85 -7.82 0.40
C ALA A 125 -6.99 -6.77 1.51
N HIS A 126 -6.54 -7.06 2.73
CA HIS A 126 -6.54 -6.12 3.84
C HIS A 126 -5.61 -4.92 3.59
N THR A 127 -4.43 -5.14 3.00
CA THR A 127 -3.52 -4.06 2.58
C THR A 127 -4.16 -3.17 1.50
N ALA A 128 -4.75 -3.76 0.47
CA ALA A 128 -5.46 -3.02 -0.58
C ALA A 128 -6.65 -2.22 -0.03
N HIS A 129 -7.40 -2.79 0.92
CA HIS A 129 -8.51 -2.12 1.60
C HIS A 129 -8.07 -0.81 2.31
N HIS A 130 -7.02 -0.87 3.13
CA HIS A 130 -6.52 0.31 3.84
C HIS A 130 -5.80 1.31 2.92
N ARG A 131 -5.18 0.84 1.84
CA ARG A 131 -4.66 1.72 0.79
C ARG A 131 -5.79 2.47 0.08
N GLY A 132 -6.88 1.80 -0.27
CA GLY A 132 -8.07 2.44 -0.85
C GLY A 132 -8.67 3.52 0.06
N GLN A 133 -8.74 3.29 1.37
CA GLN A 133 -9.17 4.30 2.34
C GLN A 133 -8.26 5.55 2.31
N GLN A 134 -6.94 5.36 2.27
CA GLN A 134 -5.99 6.48 2.19
C GLN A 134 -6.06 7.21 0.85
N MET A 135 -6.26 6.50 -0.27
CA MET A 135 -6.48 7.13 -1.57
C MET A 135 -7.73 8.01 -1.58
N ALA A 136 -8.81 7.60 -0.90
CA ALA A 136 -9.97 8.46 -0.71
C ALA A 136 -9.63 9.71 0.14
N MET A 137 -8.79 9.57 1.17
CA MET A 137 -8.34 10.71 1.98
C MET A 137 -7.48 11.70 1.18
N LEU A 138 -6.60 11.21 0.30
CA LEU A 138 -5.84 12.06 -0.63
C LEU A 138 -6.78 12.90 -1.50
N ARG A 139 -7.87 12.31 -1.99
CA ARG A 139 -8.91 13.03 -2.73
C ARG A 139 -9.62 14.09 -1.90
N MET A 140 -9.95 13.79 -0.64
CA MET A 140 -10.54 14.78 0.27
C MET A 140 -9.59 15.95 0.57
N LEU A 141 -8.28 15.69 0.59
CA LEU A 141 -7.24 16.70 0.79
C LEU A 141 -6.86 17.46 -0.49
N GLY A 142 -7.42 17.08 -1.64
CA GLY A 142 -7.04 17.67 -2.94
C GLY A 142 -5.58 17.40 -3.33
N ARG A 143 -5.02 16.25 -2.94
CA ARG A 143 -3.68 15.80 -3.35
C ARG A 143 -3.73 15.12 -4.72
N ASP A 144 -2.65 15.26 -5.47
CA ASP A 144 -2.41 14.47 -6.69
C ASP A 144 -2.33 12.98 -6.33
N LEU A 145 -2.84 12.14 -7.22
CA LEU A 145 -2.91 10.69 -7.06
C LEU A 145 -2.32 10.01 -8.30
N HIS A 146 -1.14 9.42 -8.16
CA HIS A 146 -0.47 8.68 -9.22
C HIS A 146 -1.10 7.30 -9.42
N SER A 147 -0.72 6.65 -10.52
CA SER A 147 -1.14 5.28 -10.81
C SER A 147 -0.73 4.30 -9.73
N ASN A 148 -1.61 3.33 -9.51
CA ASN A 148 -1.42 2.32 -8.48
C ASN A 148 -1.70 0.89 -8.99
N TYR A 149 -2.83 0.70 -9.66
CA TYR A 149 -3.14 -0.49 -10.45
C TYR A 149 -3.24 -0.20 -11.95
N GLY A 150 -3.52 1.06 -12.27
CA GLY A 150 -3.65 1.61 -13.60
C GLY A 150 -3.81 3.12 -13.48
N PRO A 151 -4.28 3.78 -14.54
CA PRO A 151 -4.61 5.20 -14.54
C PRO A 151 -5.52 5.61 -13.39
N THR A 152 -5.36 6.85 -12.95
CA THR A 152 -6.27 7.54 -12.05
C THR A 152 -6.88 8.72 -12.79
N ALA A 153 -7.87 9.37 -12.18
CA ALA A 153 -8.40 10.61 -12.74
C ALA A 153 -7.30 11.64 -13.03
N ASP A 154 -6.18 11.65 -12.30
CA ASP A 154 -5.11 12.64 -12.45
C ASP A 154 -4.11 12.25 -13.54
N THR A 155 -4.14 11.00 -14.00
CA THR A 155 -3.24 10.55 -15.06
C THR A 155 -3.87 10.70 -16.44
N GLY A 156 -4.75 11.69 -16.63
CA GLY A 156 -5.43 11.95 -17.90
C GLY A 156 -6.81 11.28 -18.01
N GLY A 157 -7.37 10.80 -16.89
CA GLY A 157 -8.71 10.21 -16.83
C GLY A 157 -8.71 8.68 -16.77
N LEU A 158 -9.72 8.05 -17.37
CA LEU A 158 -9.94 6.60 -17.27
C LEU A 158 -9.19 5.80 -18.35
N MET A 159 -8.92 4.52 -18.06
CA MET A 159 -8.36 3.55 -19.03
C MET A 159 -9.13 3.47 -20.34
N GLN A 160 -10.47 3.51 -20.29
CA GLN A 160 -11.32 3.48 -21.49
C GLN A 160 -11.08 4.66 -22.43
N ASN A 161 -10.49 5.75 -21.92
CA ASN A 161 -10.11 6.94 -22.67
C ASN A 161 -8.61 6.96 -22.98
N HIS A 162 -7.94 5.81 -22.87
CA HIS A 162 -6.50 5.63 -23.09
C HIS A 162 -5.61 6.51 -22.20
N ALA A 163 -6.07 6.82 -20.98
CA ALA A 163 -5.23 7.50 -20.00
C ALA A 163 -3.97 6.67 -19.71
N PRO A 164 -2.77 7.28 -19.65
CA PRO A 164 -1.54 6.59 -19.32
C PRO A 164 -1.49 6.12 -17.87
N THR A 165 -0.70 5.07 -17.63
CA THR A 165 -0.23 4.70 -16.29
C THR A 165 0.99 5.55 -15.93
N VAL A 166 0.88 6.41 -14.91
CA VAL A 166 1.95 7.30 -14.46
C VAL A 166 2.23 7.03 -12.99
N TYR A 167 3.32 6.33 -12.71
CA TYR A 167 3.78 6.10 -11.33
C TYR A 167 4.55 7.31 -10.80
N SER A 168 4.43 7.57 -9.49
CA SER A 168 5.13 8.68 -8.83
C SER A 168 6.65 8.56 -8.96
N TYR A 169 7.17 7.34 -8.90
CA TYR A 169 8.59 7.02 -9.07
C TYR A 169 8.77 5.76 -9.92
N PRO A 170 9.89 5.64 -10.66
CA PRO A 170 10.16 4.47 -11.51
C PRO A 170 10.56 3.21 -10.72
N SER A 171 10.99 3.35 -9.46
CA SER A 171 11.35 2.23 -8.59
C SER A 171 11.24 2.61 -7.12
N LEU A 172 11.25 1.60 -6.23
CA LEU A 172 11.29 1.82 -4.79
C LEU A 172 12.53 2.62 -4.37
N ASP A 173 13.70 2.34 -4.95
CA ASP A 173 14.92 3.08 -4.65
C ASP A 173 14.83 4.55 -5.09
N ALA A 174 14.21 4.80 -6.25
CA ALA A 174 13.96 6.17 -6.71
C ALA A 174 12.99 6.91 -5.79
N LEU A 175 11.95 6.22 -5.29
CA LEU A 175 11.03 6.77 -4.28
C LEU A 175 11.77 7.14 -3.00
N LEU A 176 12.57 6.22 -2.43
CA LEU A 176 13.29 6.47 -1.18
C LEU A 176 14.30 7.62 -1.31
N ARG A 177 15.04 7.68 -2.42
CA ARG A 177 15.96 8.80 -2.69
C ARG A 177 15.21 10.11 -2.89
N GLY A 178 14.20 10.11 -3.75
CA GLY A 178 13.43 11.31 -4.10
C GLY A 178 12.71 11.92 -2.90
N GLU A 179 12.04 11.08 -2.10
CA GLU A 179 11.34 11.55 -0.89
C GLU A 179 12.30 12.04 0.20
N SER A 180 13.53 11.50 0.26
CA SER A 180 14.56 11.99 1.18
C SER A 180 15.16 13.34 0.73
N SER A 181 15.04 13.71 -0.54
CA SER A 181 15.59 14.95 -1.11
C SER A 181 14.52 16.02 -1.40
N GLY A 182 13.35 15.96 -0.75
CA GLY A 182 12.28 16.95 -0.89
C GLY A 182 11.23 16.64 -1.95
N GLY A 183 11.28 15.46 -2.57
CA GLY A 183 10.34 14.99 -3.58
C GLY A 183 10.84 15.22 -5.01
N ALA A 184 10.59 14.24 -5.89
CA ALA A 184 10.89 14.33 -7.32
C ALA A 184 9.94 13.44 -8.12
N LYS A 185 8.64 13.55 -7.82
CA LYS A 185 7.61 12.71 -8.45
C LYS A 185 7.46 13.04 -9.92
N SER A 186 7.14 12.03 -10.73
CA SER A 186 6.71 12.22 -12.11
C SER A 186 5.54 13.21 -12.15
N PRO A 187 5.50 14.17 -13.08
CA PRO A 187 4.35 15.05 -13.24
C PRO A 187 3.12 14.22 -13.68
N VAL A 188 1.95 14.58 -13.18
CA VAL A 188 0.67 14.06 -13.65
C VAL A 188 0.00 15.09 -14.56
N PRO A 189 -0.62 14.68 -15.68
CA PRO A 189 -1.29 15.60 -16.61
C PRO A 189 -2.56 16.24 -16.03
N GLY A 190 -3.09 15.74 -14.91
CA GLY A 190 -4.33 16.19 -14.30
C GLY A 190 -5.56 15.47 -14.85
N PRO A 191 -6.77 16.00 -14.59
CA PRO A 191 -8.01 15.39 -15.07
C PRO A 191 -8.06 15.31 -16.60
N GLY A 192 -8.56 14.19 -17.11
CA GLY A 192 -8.90 14.06 -18.53
C GLY A 192 -10.10 14.91 -18.93
N ALA A 193 -10.31 15.11 -20.24
CA ALA A 193 -11.42 15.91 -20.77
C ALA A 193 -12.82 15.29 -20.54
N LYS A 194 -12.88 13.99 -20.21
CA LYS A 194 -14.12 13.25 -19.99
C LYS A 194 -14.36 13.01 -18.50
N PRO A 195 -15.62 12.91 -18.05
CA PRO A 195 -15.94 12.57 -16.66
C PRO A 195 -15.31 11.24 -16.23
N PRO A 196 -14.98 11.06 -14.93
CA PRO A 196 -14.44 9.81 -14.40
C PRO A 196 -15.55 8.77 -14.21
N THR A 197 -16.17 8.33 -15.30
CA THR A 197 -17.15 7.24 -15.30
C THR A 197 -17.05 6.38 -16.55
N GLU A 198 -17.29 5.08 -16.39
CA GLU A 198 -17.41 4.09 -17.46
C GLU A 198 -18.78 4.09 -18.14
N ARG A 199 -19.68 5.00 -17.74
CA ARG A 199 -21.00 5.14 -18.38
C ARG A 199 -20.82 5.69 -19.81
N PRO A 200 -21.47 5.08 -20.82
CA PRO A 200 -21.28 5.46 -22.23
C PRO A 200 -21.84 6.84 -22.58
N ASP A 201 -22.87 7.32 -21.88
CA ASP A 201 -23.65 8.51 -22.28
C ASP A 201 -23.71 9.59 -21.18
N LEU A 202 -22.62 10.36 -21.03
CA LEU A 202 -22.64 11.66 -20.31
C LEU A 202 -22.35 12.79 -21.28
#